data_AF-A0A965FXF2-F1
#
_entry.id   AF-A0A965FXF2-F1
#
_cell.length_a   1.000
_cell.length_b   1.000
_cell.length_c   1.000
_cell.angle_alpha   90.00
_cell.angle_beta   90.00
_cell.angle_gamma   90.00
#
_symmetry.space_group_name_H-M   'P 1'
#
loop_
_entity.id
_entity.type
_entity.pdbx_description
1 polymer ?
#
loop_
_entity_poly.entity_id
_entity_poly.type
_entity_poly.pdbx_seq_one_letter_code
_entity_poly.pdbx_strand_id
1 'polypeptide(L)'
;GKIDADDDSAVAAALREAQEEVGLAPDFVTPIGYLDPYLSGTGFRILPVVATIRSGFTLTPDPSEVDLVFDVPLDFLMDPKNHARHIRELRGAWRTYHAMPYGDHYIWGVTAGILKNLYERMV
;
A
#
# COMPACT_ATOMS: atom_id res chain seq x y z
N GLY A 1 -6.84 6.08 3.14
CA GLY A 1 -6.90 7.52 2.85
C GLY A 1 -5.99 8.46 3.67
N LYS A 2 -6.57 9.59 4.10
CA LYS A 2 -5.89 10.81 4.57
C LYS A 2 -5.94 10.87 6.10
N ILE A 3 -4.93 11.46 6.73
CA ILE A 3 -4.99 11.77 8.17
C ILE A 3 -5.96 12.93 8.38
N ASP A 4 -7.01 12.68 9.16
CA ASP A 4 -8.02 13.65 9.56
C ASP A 4 -7.64 14.34 10.87
N ALA A 5 -8.34 15.45 11.17
CA ALA A 5 -8.03 16.27 12.34
C ALA A 5 -8.26 15.52 13.66
N ASP A 6 -9.17 14.54 13.64
CA ASP A 6 -9.53 13.72 14.80
C ASP A 6 -8.68 12.43 14.91
N ASP A 7 -7.76 12.19 13.96
CA ASP A 7 -6.83 11.06 14.04
C ASP A 7 -5.66 11.40 14.97
N ASP A 8 -5.56 10.69 16.10
CA ASP A 8 -4.49 10.87 17.08
C ASP A 8 -3.08 10.54 16.54
N SER A 9 -2.99 9.80 15.43
CA SER A 9 -1.73 9.42 14.79
C SER A 9 -1.93 8.92 13.36
N ALA A 10 -0.83 8.74 12.62
CA ALA A 10 -0.86 8.07 11.31
C ALA A 10 -1.32 6.61 11.39
N VAL A 11 -1.06 5.92 12.51
CA VAL A 11 -1.59 4.56 12.76
C VAL A 11 -3.10 4.60 12.94
N ALA A 12 -3.62 5.57 13.69
CA ALA A 12 -5.06 5.73 13.89
C ALA A 12 -5.77 5.95 12.55
N ALA A 13 -5.23 6.86 11.72
CA ALA A 13 -5.74 7.09 10.37
C ALA A 13 -5.71 5.81 9.52
N ALA A 14 -4.58 5.07 9.50
CA ALA A 14 -4.47 3.84 8.71
C ALA A 14 -5.47 2.75 9.16
N LEU A 15 -5.73 2.64 10.47
CA LEU A 15 -6.70 1.67 11.01
C LEU A 15 -8.14 2.08 10.70
N ARG A 16 -8.49 3.36 10.84
CA ARG A 16 -9.80 3.91 10.48
C ARG A 16 -10.08 3.66 8.99
N GLU A 17 -9.16 4.06 8.14
CA GLU A 17 -9.29 3.92 6.69
C GLU A 17 -9.38 2.45 6.26
N ALA A 18 -8.59 1.54 6.85
CA ALA A 18 -8.71 0.11 6.57
C ALA A 18 -10.08 -0.47 7.01
N GLN A 19 -10.66 0.06 8.08
CA GLN A 19 -12.00 -0.31 8.52
C GLN A 19 -13.08 0.26 7.59
N GLU A 20 -12.95 1.51 7.15
CA GLU A 20 -13.89 2.18 6.25
C GLU A 20 -13.86 1.57 4.85
N GLU A 21 -12.67 1.41 4.25
CA GLU A 21 -12.50 0.98 2.86
C GLU A 21 -12.77 -0.53 2.68
N VAL A 22 -12.31 -1.38 3.61
CA VAL A 22 -12.38 -2.86 3.47
C VAL A 22 -13.03 -3.60 4.63
N GLY A 23 -13.59 -2.90 5.62
CA GLY A 23 -14.25 -3.53 6.77
C GLY A 23 -13.29 -4.25 7.72
N LEU A 24 -11.99 -4.02 7.64
CA LEU A 24 -11.00 -4.70 8.47
C LEU A 24 -11.03 -4.13 9.89
N ALA A 25 -11.65 -4.86 10.82
CA ALA A 25 -11.76 -4.41 12.21
C ALA A 25 -10.36 -4.27 12.87
N PRO A 26 -10.09 -3.16 13.59
CA PRO A 26 -8.79 -2.91 14.21
C PRO A 26 -8.29 -4.00 15.16
N ASP A 27 -9.19 -4.74 15.80
CA ASP A 27 -8.86 -5.85 16.72
C ASP A 27 -8.14 -7.04 16.03
N PHE A 28 -8.14 -7.09 14.70
CA PHE A 28 -7.36 -8.07 13.94
C PHE A 28 -5.97 -7.57 13.53
N VAL A 29 -5.70 -6.28 13.68
CA VAL A 29 -4.51 -5.62 13.13
C VAL A 29 -3.55 -5.27 14.26
N THR A 30 -2.30 -5.69 14.13
CA THR A 30 -1.21 -5.30 15.04
C THR A 30 -0.16 -4.55 14.25
N PRO A 31 -0.08 -3.21 14.38
CA PRO A 31 0.99 -2.42 13.78
C PRO A 31 2.35 -2.86 14.33
N ILE A 32 3.33 -3.04 13.44
CA ILE A 32 4.70 -3.47 13.77
C ILE A 32 5.75 -2.40 13.49
N GLY A 33 5.39 -1.35 12.75
CA GLY A 33 6.27 -0.22 12.50
C GLY A 33 5.87 0.61 11.29
N TYR A 34 6.77 1.50 10.90
CA TYR A 34 6.63 2.37 9.73
C TYR A 34 7.72 2.06 8.72
N LEU A 35 7.41 2.29 7.44
CA LEU A 35 8.41 2.41 6.40
C LEU A 35 8.89 3.87 6.27
N ASP A 36 9.86 4.09 5.38
CA ASP A 36 10.25 5.45 5.04
C ASP A 36 9.07 6.23 4.46
N PRO A 37 8.93 7.52 4.80
CA PRO A 37 7.95 8.37 4.15
C PRO A 37 8.15 8.38 2.64
N TYR A 38 7.08 8.10 1.90
CA TYR A 38 7.09 8.10 0.45
C TYR A 38 6.53 9.43 -0.07
N LEU A 39 7.31 10.15 -0.89
CA LEU A 39 6.86 11.37 -1.54
C LEU A 39 6.29 11.04 -2.92
N SER A 40 5.00 11.25 -3.12
CA SER A 40 4.37 11.04 -4.42
C SER A 40 4.79 12.12 -5.41
N GLY A 41 4.74 11.80 -6.72
CA GLY A 41 4.97 12.80 -7.77
C GLY A 41 3.92 13.91 -7.83
N THR A 42 2.83 13.78 -7.08
CA THR A 42 1.74 14.76 -6.93
C THR A 42 1.86 15.61 -5.67
N GLY A 43 2.91 15.44 -4.87
CA GLY A 43 3.20 16.26 -3.69
C GLY A 43 2.63 15.75 -2.38
N PHE A 44 2.08 14.54 -2.34
CA PHE A 44 1.65 13.91 -1.09
C PHE A 44 2.83 13.27 -0.38
N ARG A 45 2.90 13.47 0.93
CA ARG A 45 3.81 12.74 1.82
C ARG A 45 3.02 11.61 2.48
N ILE A 46 3.35 10.38 2.13
CA ILE A 46 2.68 9.18 2.60
C ILE A 46 3.58 8.54 3.67
N LEU A 47 2.99 8.15 4.80
CA LEU A 47 3.69 7.41 5.85
C LEU A 47 3.12 5.98 5.90
N PRO A 48 3.79 4.98 5.30
CA PRO A 48 3.26 3.63 5.27
C PRO A 48 3.37 2.98 6.66
N VAL A 49 2.26 2.42 7.14
CA VAL A 49 2.21 1.62 8.36
C VAL A 49 2.26 0.14 7.96
N VAL A 50 3.16 -0.62 8.57
CA VAL A 50 3.24 -2.07 8.40
C VAL A 50 2.59 -2.73 9.60
N ALA A 51 1.75 -3.74 9.35
CA ALA A 51 1.03 -4.46 10.38
C ALA A 51 0.94 -5.95 10.06
N THR A 52 0.82 -6.78 11.10
CA THR A 52 0.39 -8.16 10.98
C THR A 52 -1.10 -8.26 11.20
N ILE A 53 -1.78 -9.11 10.43
CA ILE A 53 -3.21 -9.34 10.56
C ILE A 53 -3.44 -10.78 11.04
N ARG A 54 -4.18 -10.92 12.15
CA ARG A 54 -4.57 -12.22 12.69
C ARG A 54 -5.72 -12.80 11.86
N SER A 55 -5.72 -14.11 11.63
CA SER A 55 -6.81 -14.81 10.94
C SER A 55 -8.18 -14.67 11.61
N GLY A 56 -9.26 -14.90 10.87
CA GLY A 56 -10.64 -14.93 11.38
C GLY A 56 -11.42 -13.63 11.19
N PHE A 57 -10.89 -12.69 10.40
CA PHE A 57 -11.62 -11.52 9.92
C PHE A 57 -12.40 -11.86 8.65
N THR A 58 -13.40 -11.03 8.36
CA THR A 58 -14.12 -11.00 7.08
C THR A 58 -13.99 -9.59 6.53
N LEU A 59 -13.56 -9.46 5.29
CA LEU A 59 -13.52 -8.16 4.62
C LEU A 59 -14.89 -7.83 4.03
N THR A 60 -15.28 -6.57 4.16
CA THR A 60 -16.49 -6.01 3.57
C THR A 60 -16.10 -4.74 2.83
N PRO A 61 -15.66 -4.83 1.57
CA PRO A 61 -15.25 -3.67 0.78
C PRO A 61 -16.40 -2.68 0.61
N ASP A 62 -16.12 -1.39 0.81
CA ASP A 62 -17.06 -0.33 0.44
C ASP A 62 -17.06 -0.18 -1.09
N PRO A 63 -18.16 -0.48 -1.79
CA PRO A 63 -18.20 -0.40 -3.25
C PRO A 63 -18.12 1.03 -3.80
N SER A 64 -18.22 2.06 -2.96
CA SER A 64 -18.00 3.44 -3.37
C SER A 64 -16.52 3.82 -3.50
N GLU A 65 -15.63 3.06 -2.84
CA GLU A 65 -14.19 3.33 -2.81
C GLU A 65 -13.33 2.15 -3.28
N VAL A 66 -13.80 0.91 -3.14
CA VAL A 66 -13.05 -0.33 -3.38
C VAL A 66 -13.80 -1.28 -4.31
N ASP A 67 -13.29 -1.41 -5.54
CA ASP A 67 -13.82 -2.34 -6.55
C ASP A 67 -13.45 -3.81 -6.28
N LEU A 68 -12.26 -4.06 -5.72
CA LEU A 68 -11.70 -5.39 -5.53
C LEU A 68 -10.69 -5.43 -4.39
N VAL A 69 -10.72 -6.53 -3.62
CA VAL A 69 -9.64 -6.91 -2.70
C VAL A 69 -9.01 -8.22 -3.14
N PHE A 70 -7.68 -8.27 -3.12
CA PHE A 70 -6.91 -9.46 -3.48
C PHE A 70 -5.61 -9.51 -2.68
N ASP A 71 -5.06 -10.72 -2.54
CA ASP A 71 -3.80 -10.96 -1.84
C ASP A 71 -2.67 -11.27 -2.83
N VAL A 72 -1.45 -10.89 -2.45
CA VAL A 72 -0.23 -11.27 -3.16
C VAL A 72 0.72 -11.95 -2.18
N PRO A 73 1.28 -13.12 -2.52
CA PRO A 73 2.26 -13.80 -1.69
C PRO A 73 3.45 -12.88 -1.37
N LEU A 74 3.86 -12.87 -0.11
CA LEU A 74 4.97 -12.00 0.33
C LEU A 74 6.28 -12.37 -0.36
N ASP A 75 6.54 -13.67 -0.60
CA ASP A 75 7.71 -14.14 -1.33
C ASP A 75 7.77 -13.60 -2.77
N PHE A 76 6.63 -13.51 -3.46
CA PHE A 76 6.53 -12.85 -4.76
C PHE A 76 6.94 -11.37 -4.66
N LEU A 77 6.41 -10.66 -3.66
CA LEU A 77 6.72 -9.24 -3.45
C LEU A 77 8.19 -9.02 -3.07
N MET A 78 8.83 -10.00 -2.43
CA MET A 78 10.23 -9.92 -1.97
C MET A 78 11.24 -10.48 -2.99
N ASP A 79 10.80 -11.05 -4.11
CA ASP A 79 11.71 -11.43 -5.20
C ASP A 79 12.00 -10.21 -6.11
N PRO A 80 13.24 -9.71 -6.16
CA PRO A 80 13.60 -8.54 -6.97
C PRO A 80 13.38 -8.77 -8.48
N LYS A 81 13.26 -10.02 -8.96
CA LYS A 81 12.91 -10.31 -10.36
C LYS A 81 11.52 -9.80 -10.73
N ASN A 82 10.63 -9.65 -9.75
CA ASN A 82 9.28 -9.13 -9.97
C ASN A 82 9.23 -7.59 -9.91
N HIS A 83 10.35 -6.92 -9.62
CA HIS A 83 10.40 -5.46 -9.48
C HIS A 83 10.76 -4.79 -10.80
N ALA A 84 9.79 -4.72 -11.71
CA ALA A 84 9.97 -4.07 -12.99
C ALA A 84 10.13 -2.54 -12.86
N ARG A 85 10.88 -1.95 -13.80
CA ARG A 85 10.97 -0.50 -14.01
C ARG A 85 10.42 -0.18 -15.39
N HIS A 86 9.33 0.55 -15.43
CA HIS A 86 8.72 0.98 -16.68
C HIS A 86 8.89 2.49 -16.86
N ILE A 87 8.79 2.94 -18.10
CA ILE A 87 8.91 4.35 -18.48
C ILE A 87 7.62 4.74 -19.20
N ARG A 88 7.05 5.91 -18.84
CA ARG A 88 5.89 6.48 -19.51
C ARG A 88 6.02 7.98 -19.62
N GLU A 89 5.51 8.54 -20.70
CA GLU A 89 5.38 9.99 -20.85
C GLU A 89 4.20 10.49 -20.00
N LEU A 90 4.47 11.44 -19.11
CA LEU A 90 3.47 12.09 -18.28
C LEU A 90 3.67 13.60 -18.35
N ARG A 91 2.65 14.32 -18.85
CA ARG A 91 2.65 15.79 -18.98
C ARG A 91 3.89 16.31 -19.74
N GLY A 92 4.27 15.66 -20.83
CA GLY A 92 5.40 16.06 -21.68
C GLY A 92 6.79 15.69 -21.12
N ALA A 93 6.86 14.90 -20.05
CA ALA A 93 8.12 14.42 -19.48
C ALA A 93 8.11 12.90 -19.32
N TRP A 94 9.23 12.25 -19.68
CA TRP A 94 9.44 10.84 -19.42
C TRP A 94 9.64 10.59 -17.91
N ARG A 95 8.83 9.72 -17.33
CA ARG A 95 8.90 9.31 -15.93
C ARG A 95 9.13 7.81 -15.84
N THR A 96 10.10 7.42 -15.02
CA THR A 96 10.30 6.01 -14.64
C THR A 96 9.45 5.72 -13.40
N TYR A 97 8.81 4.56 -13.36
CA TYR A 97 8.07 4.07 -12.19
C TYR A 97 8.30 2.58 -11.98
N HIS A 98 8.08 2.13 -10.74
CA HIS A 98 8.11 0.71 -10.39
C HIS A 98 6.77 0.04 -10.69
N ALA A 99 6.84 -1.22 -11.10
CA ALA A 99 5.69 -2.09 -11.29
C ALA A 99 6.01 -3.52 -10.83
N MET A 100 5.00 -4.21 -10.32
CA MET A 100 5.04 -5.62 -9.93
C MET A 100 3.77 -6.32 -10.47
N PRO A 101 3.72 -6.67 -11.77
CA PRO A 101 2.56 -7.35 -12.35
C PRO A 101 2.37 -8.74 -11.72
N TYR A 102 1.16 -9.08 -11.27
CA TYR A 102 0.85 -10.34 -10.60
C TYR A 102 -0.52 -10.87 -11.06
N GLY A 103 -0.53 -12.01 -11.76
CA GLY A 103 -1.73 -12.53 -12.39
C GLY A 103 -2.36 -11.50 -13.33
N ASP A 104 -3.64 -11.21 -13.13
CA ASP A 104 -4.38 -10.18 -13.87
C ASP A 104 -4.24 -8.77 -13.26
N HIS A 105 -3.49 -8.63 -12.16
CA HIS A 105 -3.31 -7.37 -11.44
C HIS A 105 -2.00 -6.69 -11.83
N TYR A 106 -2.08 -5.37 -11.98
CA TYR A 106 -0.92 -4.54 -12.29
C TYR A 106 -0.67 -3.60 -11.13
N ILE A 107 0.27 -3.94 -10.25
CA ILE A 107 0.65 -3.13 -9.08
C ILE A 107 1.73 -2.15 -9.52
N TRP A 108 1.50 -0.85 -9.40
CA TRP A 108 2.40 0.15 -9.97
C TRP A 108 2.39 1.48 -9.23
N GLY A 109 3.32 2.37 -9.60
CA GLY A 109 3.36 3.73 -9.11
C GLY A 109 3.71 3.81 -7.63
N VAL A 110 2.89 4.53 -6.84
CA VAL A 110 3.12 4.74 -5.40
C VAL A 110 3.16 3.41 -4.65
N THR A 111 2.18 2.52 -4.87
CA THR A 111 2.09 1.23 -4.19
C THR A 111 3.32 0.35 -4.45
N ALA A 112 3.72 0.21 -5.71
CA ALA A 112 4.94 -0.55 -6.05
C ALA A 112 6.21 0.11 -5.47
N GLY A 113 6.26 1.44 -5.39
CA GLY A 113 7.35 2.16 -4.73
C GLY A 113 7.44 1.86 -3.23
N ILE A 114 6.31 1.84 -2.53
CA ILE A 114 6.23 1.48 -1.10
C ILE A 114 6.63 0.01 -0.90
N LEU A 115 6.13 -0.91 -1.71
CA LEU A 115 6.48 -2.34 -1.64
C LEU A 115 7.97 -2.58 -1.91
N LYS A 116 8.57 -1.83 -2.83
CA LYS A 116 10.02 -1.89 -3.06
C LYS A 116 10.80 -1.37 -1.85
N ASN A 117 10.34 -0.30 -1.19
CA ASN A 117 10.97 0.18 0.04
C ASN A 117 10.88 -0.86 1.16
N LEU A 118 9.75 -1.57 1.29
CA LEU A 118 9.64 -2.71 2.21
C LEU A 118 10.71 -3.76 1.92
N TYR A 119 10.86 -4.18 0.67
CA TYR A 119 11.90 -5.13 0.27
C TYR A 119 13.30 -4.65 0.67
N GLU A 120 13.66 -3.40 0.36
CA GLU A 120 14.96 -2.81 0.69
C GLU A 120 15.23 -2.72 2.21
N ARG A 121 14.19 -2.77 3.04
CA ARG A 121 14.31 -2.76 4.51
C ARG A 121 14.47 -4.17 5.11
N MET A 122 14.19 -5.21 4.34
CA MET A 122 14.24 -6.61 4.79
C MET A 122 15.49 -7.36 4.32
N VAL A 123 16.26 -6.80 3.37
CA VAL A 123 17.52 -7.34 2.84
C VAL A 123 18.73 -6.56 3.34
#